data_AF-A0AAE4UCN4-F1
#
_entry.id   AF-A0AAE4UCN4-F1
#
_cell.length_a   1.000
_cell.length_b   1.000
_cell.length_c   1.000
_cell.angle_alpha   90.00
_cell.angle_beta   90.00
_cell.angle_gamma   90.00
#
_symmetry.space_group_name_H-M   'P 1'
#
loop_
_entity.id
_entity.type
_entity.pdbx_description
1 polymer ?
#
loop_
_entity_poly.entity_id
_entity_poly.type
_entity_poly.pdbx_seq_one_letter_code
_entity_poly.pdbx_strand_id
1 'polypeptide(L)'
;MSDENGSAATEAAPEAHEPHIQILKGEPTVEEVAALVAVLGCVGGAPEPEQPEETRWGLPVDRLRFAMSNYQRLTLQQMTHMRH
;
A
#
# COMPACT_ATOMS: atom_id res chain seq x y z
N MET A 1 -43.55 -18.76 8.53
CA MET A 1 -42.23 -18.50 7.92
C MET A 1 -41.64 -17.39 8.76
N SER A 2 -40.59 -17.74 9.52
CA SER A 2 -39.96 -16.86 10.50
C SER A 2 -38.96 -15.98 9.78
N ASP A 3 -39.23 -14.69 9.70
CA ASP A 3 -38.28 -13.70 9.20
C ASP A 3 -37.37 -13.28 10.36
N GLU A 4 -36.29 -14.04 10.55
CA GLU A 4 -35.19 -13.67 11.43
C GLU A 4 -33.95 -13.45 10.57
N ASN A 5 -33.63 -12.17 10.29
CA ASN A 5 -32.25 -11.76 10.07
C ASN A 5 -32.09 -10.25 10.28
N GLY A 6 -32.27 -9.81 11.52
CA GLY A 6 -31.80 -8.50 11.96
C GLY A 6 -30.29 -8.52 12.08
N SER A 7 -29.58 -8.40 10.95
CA SER A 7 -28.15 -8.12 10.95
C SER A 7 -27.96 -6.66 11.37
N ALA A 8 -28.00 -6.42 12.68
CA ALA A 8 -27.60 -5.16 13.27
C ALA A 8 -26.11 -4.99 12.94
N ALA A 9 -25.81 -4.07 12.04
CA ALA A 9 -24.47 -3.58 11.81
C ALA A 9 -23.96 -3.01 13.14
N THR A 10 -23.10 -3.75 13.82
CA THR A 10 -22.22 -3.18 14.84
C THR A 10 -21.21 -2.32 14.11
N GLU A 11 -21.63 -1.10 13.76
CA GLU A 11 -20.74 -0.01 13.43
C GLU A 11 -20.03 0.36 14.74
N ALA A 12 -18.98 -0.42 15.07
CA ALA A 12 -18.07 -0.07 16.14
C ALA A 12 -17.50 1.30 15.78
N ALA A 13 -17.79 2.30 16.62
CA ALA A 13 -17.21 3.62 16.50
C ALA A 13 -15.68 3.47 16.32
N PRO A 14 -15.03 4.27 15.45
CA PRO A 14 -13.60 4.19 15.30
C PRO A 14 -12.95 4.49 16.65
N GLU A 15 -12.36 3.46 17.26
CA GLU A 15 -11.58 3.60 18.48
C GLU A 15 -10.55 4.70 18.24
N ALA A 16 -10.59 5.74 19.09
CA ALA A 16 -9.66 6.84 19.01
C ALA A 16 -8.27 6.29 19.32
N HIS A 17 -7.45 6.13 18.28
CA HIS A 17 -6.11 5.58 18.42
C HIS A 17 -5.27 6.54 19.27
N GLU A 18 -4.73 6.06 20.39
CA GLU A 18 -3.82 6.85 21.20
C GLU A 18 -2.58 7.24 20.36
N PRO A 19 -2.04 8.45 20.54
CA PRO A 19 -0.84 8.86 19.83
C PRO A 19 0.35 7.99 20.26
N HIS A 20 0.87 7.18 19.34
CA HIS A 20 1.98 6.25 19.59
C HIS A 20 3.36 6.96 19.62
N ILE A 21 3.41 8.25 19.34
CA ILE A 21 4.63 9.06 19.29
C ILE A 21 4.53 10.16 20.33
N GLN A 22 5.54 10.27 21.19
CA GLN A 22 5.65 11.31 22.21
C GLN A 22 6.71 12.32 21.82
N ILE A 23 6.35 13.61 21.83
CA ILE A 23 7.29 14.71 21.57
C ILE A 23 7.99 15.04 22.90
N LEU A 24 9.28 14.73 22.99
CA LEU A 24 10.06 14.97 24.20
C LEU A 24 10.60 16.40 24.30
N LYS A 25 10.92 17.02 23.16
CA LYS A 25 11.44 18.39 23.06
C LYS A 25 10.83 19.04 21.82
N GLY A 26 9.99 20.05 22.04
CA GLY A 26 9.41 20.90 20.98
C GLY A 26 10.24 22.16 20.73
N GLU A 27 9.81 22.95 19.76
CA GLU A 27 10.35 24.30 19.45
C GLU A 27 11.87 24.32 19.20
N PRO A 28 12.35 23.71 18.09
CA PRO A 28 13.76 23.78 17.73
C PRO A 28 14.19 25.23 17.48
N THR A 29 15.44 25.56 17.81
CA THR A 29 15.98 26.90 17.54
C THR A 29 16.27 27.09 16.05
N VAL A 30 16.44 28.34 15.61
CA VAL A 30 16.74 28.65 14.20
C VAL A 30 18.06 28.00 13.75
N GLU A 31 19.03 27.88 14.65
CA GLU A 31 20.32 27.23 14.42
C GLU A 31 20.18 25.72 14.22
N GLU A 32 19.35 25.06 15.05
CA GLU A 32 19.08 23.62 14.93
C GLU A 32 18.37 23.31 13.60
N VAL A 33 17.42 24.16 13.19
CA VAL A 33 16.72 24.04 11.90
C VAL A 33 17.70 24.25 10.74
N ALA A 34 18.56 25.28 10.81
CA ALA A 34 19.55 25.54 9.78
C ALA A 34 20.56 24.38 9.63
N ALA A 35 21.00 23.79 10.73
CA ALA A 35 21.89 22.63 10.73
C ALA A 35 21.23 21.42 10.04
N LEU A 36 19.96 21.14 10.33
CA LEU A 36 19.20 20.07 9.67
C LEU A 36 19.10 20.29 8.16
N VAL A 37 18.73 21.50 7.73
CA VAL A 37 18.61 21.86 6.32
C VAL A 37 19.95 21.73 5.60
N ALA A 38 21.04 22.15 6.22
CA ALA A 38 22.38 22.02 5.66
C ALA A 38 22.77 20.54 5.44
N VAL A 39 22.52 19.67 6.42
CA VAL A 39 22.78 18.23 6.30
C VAL A 39 21.95 17.60 5.19
N LEU A 40 20.65 17.88 5.13
CA LEU A 40 19.76 17.35 4.08
C LEU A 40 20.12 17.88 2.69
N GLY A 41 20.51 19.15 2.59
CA GLY A 41 20.95 19.77 1.34
C GLY A 41 22.22 19.13 0.77
N CYS A 42 23.13 18.66 1.63
CA CYS A 42 24.32 17.93 1.19
C CYS A 42 24.01 16.55 0.58
N VAL A 43 22.85 15.95 0.86
CA VAL A 43 22.47 14.61 0.37
C VAL A 43 21.84 14.66 -1.03
N GLY A 44 21.38 15.83 -1.50
CA GLY A 44 20.57 16.00 -2.71
C GLY A 44 21.29 15.85 -4.07
N GLY A 45 22.50 15.28 -4.10
CA GLY A 45 23.32 15.15 -5.31
C GLY A 45 23.37 13.74 -5.91
N ALA A 46 22.43 12.86 -5.55
CA ALA A 46 22.41 11.52 -6.14
C ALA A 46 22.07 11.62 -7.65
N PRO A 47 22.75 10.85 -8.52
CA PRO A 47 22.35 10.75 -9.92
C PRO A 47 20.89 10.30 -10.01
N GLU A 48 20.20 10.71 -11.08
CA GLU A 48 18.82 10.30 -11.35
C GLU A 48 18.69 8.79 -11.11
N PRO A 49 17.79 8.34 -10.21
CA PRO A 49 17.63 6.93 -9.95
C PRO A 49 17.29 6.24 -11.28
N GLU A 50 17.97 5.11 -11.55
CA GLU A 50 17.63 4.30 -12.71
C GLU A 50 16.13 4.00 -12.70
N GLN A 51 15.50 4.02 -13.88
CA GLN A 51 14.07 3.73 -13.99
C GLN A 51 13.79 2.42 -13.24
N PRO A 52 12.83 2.42 -12.29
CA PRO A 52 12.49 1.21 -11.57
C PRO A 52 12.22 0.09 -12.59
N GLU A 53 12.81 -1.09 -12.38
CA GLU A 53 12.43 -2.26 -13.17
C GLU A 53 10.91 -2.38 -13.15
N GLU A 54 10.30 -2.63 -14.32
CA GLU A 54 8.84 -2.79 -14.41
C GLU A 54 8.38 -3.81 -13.38
N THR A 55 7.81 -3.33 -12.29
CA THR A 55 7.42 -4.20 -11.20
C THR A 55 6.25 -5.03 -11.69
N ARG A 56 6.41 -6.35 -11.71
CA ARG A 56 5.29 -7.26 -12.01
C ARG A 56 4.18 -7.20 -10.97
N TRP A 57 4.47 -6.59 -9.80
CA TRP A 57 3.50 -6.29 -8.75
C TRP A 57 2.32 -5.49 -9.31
N GLY A 58 1.14 -6.11 -9.29
CA GLY A 58 -0.09 -5.47 -9.75
C GLY A 58 -0.43 -5.75 -11.21
N LEU A 59 0.30 -6.65 -11.87
CA LEU A 59 -0.20 -7.28 -13.09
C LEU A 59 -1.57 -7.92 -12.79
N PRO A 60 -2.50 -7.94 -13.77
CA PRO A 60 -3.81 -8.55 -13.59
C PRO A 60 -3.75 -9.99 -13.04
N VAL A 61 -2.68 -10.73 -13.34
CA VAL A 61 -2.43 -12.09 -12.83
C VAL A 61 -2.21 -12.14 -11.31
N ASP A 62 -1.61 -11.11 -10.71
CA ASP A 62 -1.35 -11.07 -9.26
C ASP A 62 -2.63 -10.82 -8.45
N ARG A 63 -3.62 -10.15 -9.05
CA ARG A 63 -4.96 -9.98 -8.47
C ARG A 63 -5.76 -11.28 -8.50
N LEU A 64 -5.32 -12.25 -9.30
CA LEU A 64 -5.95 -13.54 -9.40
C LEU A 64 -5.25 -14.51 -8.43
N ARG A 65 -5.63 -14.46 -7.15
CA ARG A 65 -5.28 -15.52 -6.19
C ARG A 65 -6.02 -16.80 -6.58
N PHE A 66 -5.52 -17.52 -7.57
CA PHE A 66 -6.03 -18.82 -7.94
C PHE A 66 -5.39 -19.90 -7.05
N ALA A 67 -6.21 -20.79 -6.50
CA ALA A 67 -5.70 -22.06 -6.00
C ALA A 67 -5.00 -22.82 -7.15
N MET A 68 -3.97 -23.63 -6.84
CA MET A 68 -3.20 -24.40 -7.85
C MET A 68 -4.07 -25.24 -8.82
N SER A 69 -5.30 -25.57 -8.44
CA SER A 69 -6.28 -26.27 -9.29
C SER A 69 -6.91 -25.40 -10.40
N ASN A 70 -6.79 -24.06 -10.34
CA ASN A 70 -7.45 -23.14 -11.25
C ASN A 70 -6.60 -22.71 -12.45
N TYR A 71 -5.31 -23.08 -12.51
CA TYR A 71 -4.43 -22.72 -13.62
C TYR A 71 -4.94 -23.25 -14.96
N GLN A 72 -5.53 -24.46 -14.99
CA GLN A 72 -6.10 -25.05 -16.21
C GLN A 72 -7.22 -24.20 -16.82
N ARG A 73 -8.05 -23.55 -15.99
CA ARG A 73 -9.14 -22.68 -16.45
C ARG A 73 -8.61 -21.38 -17.06
N LEU A 74 -7.54 -20.83 -16.47
CA LEU A 74 -6.90 -19.62 -16.96
C LEU A 74 -6.26 -19.83 -18.34
N THR A 75 -5.55 -20.94 -18.56
CA THR A 75 -4.95 -21.27 -19.87
C THR A 75 -6.02 -21.45 -20.94
N LEU A 76 -7.11 -22.17 -20.64
CA LEU A 76 -8.23 -22.35 -21.56
C LEU A 76 -8.91 -21.02 -21.92
N GLN A 77 -9.14 -20.15 -20.93
CA GLN A 77 -9.71 -18.84 -21.17
C GLN A 77 -8.77 -17.99 -22.03
N GLN A 78 -7.48 -17.87 -21.68
CA GLN A 78 -6.52 -17.11 -22.46
C GLN A 78 -6.38 -17.62 -23.91
N MET A 79 -6.34 -18.94 -24.13
CA MET A 79 -6.32 -19.52 -25.47
C MET A 79 -7.58 -19.19 -26.28
N THR A 80 -8.74 -19.05 -25.62
CA THR A 80 -10.00 -18.68 -26.28
C THR A 80 -9.97 -17.23 -26.75
N HIS A 81 -9.40 -16.31 -25.96
CA HIS A 81 -9.27 -14.90 -26.31
C HIS A 81 -8.18 -14.62 -27.36
N MET A 82 -7.17 -15.50 -27.47
CA MET A 82 -6.09 -15.40 -28.47
C MET A 82 -6.47 -15.96 -29.86
N ARG A 83 -7.65 -16.56 -30.00
CA ARG A 83 -8.10 -17.23 -31.22
C ARG A 83 -9.06 -16.38 -32.08
N HIS A 84 -9.14 -15.09 -31.79
CA HIS A 84 -9.84 -14.09 -32.60
C HIS A 84 -8.87 -13.02 -33.10
#